data_AF-H0EEG9-F1
#
_entry.id   AF-H0EEG9-F1
#
_cell.length_a   1.000
_cell.length_b   1.000
_cell.length_c   1.000
_cell.angle_alpha   90.00
_cell.angle_beta   90.00
_cell.angle_gamma   90.00
#
_symmetry.space_group_name_H-M   'P 1'
#
loop_
_entity.id
_entity.type
_entity.pdbx_description
1 polymer ?
#
loop_
_entity_poly.entity_id
_entity_poly.type
_entity_poly.pdbx_seq_one_letter_code
_entity_poly.pdbx_strand_id
1 'polypeptide(L)'
;MTLACMNTHAKQIPQALTGGSETIDHVEGFHNFREMYEKADPEYEGSYSVPVLWDRKSKTIVNNDSVQIMRILSYSFDEFLAPEMREINKPAGGLRPVSLAGEIDHLGDSIESDVNWGTYKCGMAQTQEDYDLAMELLFVKFEELEGRLEDRKYLFGDHITETDIRHIYYEVDCETKDAFRSTTHFEIS
;
A
#
# COMPACT_ATOMS: atom_id res chain seq x y z
N MET A 1 -8.03 0.88 -19.53
CA MET A 1 -7.95 1.31 -18.13
C MET A 1 -6.52 1.76 -17.91
N THR A 2 -6.28 2.96 -17.38
CA THR A 2 -4.92 3.46 -17.16
C THR A 2 -4.75 3.61 -15.66
N LEU A 3 -3.75 2.94 -15.09
CA LEU A 3 -3.34 3.16 -13.71
C LEU A 3 -2.59 4.49 -13.68
N ALA A 4 -3.17 5.53 -13.09
CA ALA A 4 -2.46 6.78 -12.85
C ALA A 4 -1.65 6.59 -11.56
N CYS A 5 -0.39 6.18 -11.69
CA CYS A 5 0.55 6.19 -10.57
C CYS A 5 1.33 7.51 -10.63
N MET A 6 0.91 8.51 -9.86
CA MET A 6 1.73 9.70 -9.66
C MET A 6 2.80 9.36 -8.63
N ASN A 7 4.05 9.48 -9.04
CA ASN A 7 5.21 9.09 -8.25
C ASN A 7 5.42 10.11 -7.12
N THR A 8 5.08 9.77 -5.87
CA THR A 8 5.38 10.60 -4.70
C THR A 8 6.81 10.36 -4.24
N HIS A 9 7.76 11.17 -4.73
CA HIS A 9 9.01 11.38 -3.99
C HIS A 9 8.78 12.45 -2.92
N ALA A 10 9.16 12.08 -1.71
CA ALA A 10 8.71 12.67 -0.47
C ALA A 10 9.32 14.03 -0.12
N LYS A 11 8.56 14.81 0.65
CA LYS A 11 9.04 15.59 1.82
C LYS A 11 7.84 16.01 2.71
N GLN A 12 7.82 15.42 3.91
CA GLN A 12 7.12 15.79 5.16
C GLN A 12 5.58 15.90 5.23
N ILE A 13 5.02 15.08 6.14
CA ILE A 13 3.73 15.16 6.86
C ILE A 13 3.74 16.44 7.73
N PRO A 14 2.71 17.35 7.82
CA PRO A 14 1.35 17.13 8.37
C PRO A 14 0.20 17.98 7.75
N GLN A 15 -1.07 17.66 8.09
CA GLN A 15 -2.41 18.33 7.96
C GLN A 15 -2.69 19.45 6.90
N ALA A 16 -1.83 19.61 5.90
CA ALA A 16 -1.83 20.62 4.85
C ALA A 16 -1.63 19.98 3.47
N LEU A 17 -2.11 18.74 3.29
CA LEU A 17 -2.03 18.00 2.03
C LEU A 17 -3.06 18.49 0.99
N THR A 18 -2.95 19.77 0.62
CA THR A 18 -3.09 20.18 -0.78
C THR A 18 -1.70 20.06 -1.43
N GLY A 19 -1.14 18.85 -1.44
CA GLY A 19 0.14 18.58 -2.09
C GLY A 19 -0.07 18.59 -3.60
N GLY A 20 0.21 19.72 -4.25
CA GLY A 20 0.28 19.79 -5.70
C GLY A 20 1.43 18.92 -6.21
N SER A 21 1.16 18.11 -7.23
CA SER A 21 2.19 17.39 -7.95
C SER A 21 2.97 18.40 -8.82
N GLU A 22 4.30 18.41 -8.76
CA GLU A 22 5.13 19.22 -9.69
C GLU A 22 4.97 18.75 -11.15
N THR A 23 4.44 17.55 -11.35
CA THR A 23 4.10 16.99 -12.66
C THR A 23 2.59 17.02 -12.89
N ILE A 24 2.15 17.79 -13.88
CA ILE A 24 0.75 17.79 -14.35
C ILE A 24 0.39 16.38 -14.81
N ASP A 25 -0.82 15.91 -14.52
CA ASP A 25 -1.34 14.70 -15.15
C ASP A 25 -1.39 14.90 -16.67
N HIS A 26 -0.50 14.23 -17.40
CA HIS A 26 -0.46 14.33 -18.86
C HIS A 26 -1.65 13.65 -19.55
N VAL A 27 -2.50 12.91 -18.81
CA VAL A 27 -3.65 12.20 -19.35
C VAL A 27 -4.94 13.02 -19.24
N GLU A 28 -5.27 13.53 -18.06
CA GLU A 28 -6.49 14.31 -17.81
C GLU A 28 -6.23 15.80 -17.51
N GLY A 29 -4.98 16.19 -17.22
CA GLY A 29 -4.60 17.57 -16.96
C GLY A 29 -4.84 18.04 -15.52
N PHE A 30 -5.13 17.14 -14.58
CA PHE A 30 -5.25 17.47 -13.16
C PHE A 30 -3.91 17.92 -12.57
N HIS A 31 -3.95 18.92 -11.70
CA HIS A 31 -2.77 19.46 -11.02
C HIS A 31 -2.53 18.81 -9.65
N ASN A 32 -3.58 18.22 -9.09
CA ASN A 32 -3.56 17.55 -7.79
C ASN A 32 -4.71 16.53 -7.70
N PHE A 33 -4.65 15.64 -6.72
CA PHE A 33 -5.68 14.62 -6.51
C PHE A 33 -7.03 15.21 -6.10
N ARG A 34 -7.07 16.34 -5.39
CA ARG A 34 -8.33 17.01 -5.04
C ARG A 34 -9.18 17.30 -6.28
N GLU A 35 -8.57 17.87 -7.34
CA GLU A 35 -9.28 18.12 -8.60
C GLU A 35 -9.88 16.83 -9.20
N MET A 36 -9.16 15.71 -9.11
CA MET A 36 -9.64 14.41 -9.60
C MET A 36 -10.82 13.89 -8.78
N TYR A 37 -10.77 14.00 -7.45
CA TYR A 37 -11.85 13.57 -6.56
C TYR A 37 -13.10 14.45 -6.70
N GLU A 38 -12.94 15.78 -6.69
CA GLU A 38 -14.04 16.73 -6.90
C GLU A 38 -14.66 16.59 -8.30
N LYS A 39 -13.86 16.16 -9.30
CA LYS A 39 -14.36 15.85 -10.63
C LYS A 39 -15.23 14.59 -10.65
N ALA A 40 -14.85 13.57 -9.90
CA ALA A 40 -15.60 12.32 -9.78
C ALA A 40 -16.89 12.49 -8.97
N ASP A 41 -16.80 13.25 -7.88
CA ASP A 41 -17.89 13.54 -6.96
C ASP A 41 -17.73 14.96 -6.38
N PRO A 42 -18.53 15.94 -6.84
CA PRO A 42 -18.48 17.32 -6.35
C PRO A 42 -18.83 17.48 -4.86
N GLU A 43 -19.49 16.49 -4.26
CA GLU A 43 -19.89 16.48 -2.84
C GLU A 43 -18.93 15.61 -1.99
N TYR A 44 -17.75 15.27 -2.50
CA TYR A 44 -16.78 14.44 -1.78
C TYR A 44 -16.23 15.13 -0.51
N GLU A 45 -16.56 14.56 0.66
CA GLU A 45 -16.09 15.05 1.97
C GLU A 45 -14.94 14.22 2.58
N GLY A 46 -14.45 13.21 1.85
CA GLY A 46 -13.42 12.30 2.33
C GLY A 46 -11.98 12.83 2.23
N SER A 47 -11.03 12.00 2.65
CA SER A 47 -9.61 12.29 2.46
C SER A 47 -9.16 11.95 1.04
N TYR A 48 -8.44 12.85 0.39
CA TYR A 48 -7.83 12.59 -0.91
C TYR A 48 -6.64 11.63 -0.72
N SER A 49 -6.80 10.37 -1.12
CA SER A 49 -5.80 9.32 -0.92
C SER A 49 -5.22 8.85 -2.25
N VAL A 50 -4.08 8.16 -2.15
CA VAL A 50 -3.49 7.39 -3.24
C VAL A 50 -3.31 5.95 -2.77
N PRO A 51 -3.32 4.95 -3.67
CA PRO A 51 -3.50 5.04 -5.12
C PRO A 51 -4.96 5.28 -5.56
N VAL A 52 -5.15 5.72 -6.82
CA VAL A 52 -6.47 5.90 -7.43
C VAL A 52 -6.55 5.15 -8.76
N LEU A 53 -7.59 4.35 -8.94
CA LEU A 53 -7.96 3.76 -10.21
C LEU A 53 -9.02 4.63 -10.91
N TRP A 54 -8.62 5.26 -12.01
CA TRP A 54 -9.46 6.21 -12.76
C TRP A 54 -10.01 5.60 -14.07
N ASP A 55 -11.31 5.78 -14.31
CA ASP A 55 -11.91 5.49 -15.62
C ASP A 55 -11.95 6.74 -16.49
N ARG A 56 -11.11 6.73 -17.52
CA ARG A 56 -11.01 7.79 -18.53
C ARG A 56 -12.26 7.94 -19.40
N LYS A 57 -13.10 6.91 -19.52
CA LYS A 57 -14.30 6.97 -20.36
C LYS A 57 -15.44 7.68 -19.64
N SER A 58 -15.75 7.24 -18.43
CA SER A 58 -16.79 7.85 -17.59
C SER A 58 -16.31 9.06 -16.80
N LYS A 59 -15.00 9.32 -16.78
CA LYS A 59 -14.36 10.43 -16.06
C LYS A 59 -14.68 10.41 -14.57
N THR A 60 -14.51 9.24 -13.95
CA THR A 60 -14.75 9.05 -12.51
C THR A 60 -13.73 8.09 -11.90
N ILE A 61 -13.68 8.08 -10.57
CA ILE A 61 -12.88 7.15 -9.77
C ILE A 61 -13.62 5.81 -9.69
N VAL A 62 -12.94 4.73 -10.08
CA VAL A 62 -13.44 3.36 -9.98
C VAL A 62 -13.18 2.79 -8.59
N ASN A 63 -11.97 3.02 -8.05
CA ASN A 63 -11.55 2.49 -6.76
C ASN A 63 -10.35 3.28 -6.22
N ASN A 64 -10.22 3.41 -4.91
CA ASN A 64 -9.08 4.05 -4.23
C ASN A 64 -8.52 3.21 -3.07
N ASP A 65 -8.87 1.92 -3.03
CA ASP A 65 -8.38 0.94 -2.06
C ASP A 65 -7.25 0.13 -2.72
N SER A 66 -6.02 0.23 -2.19
CA SER A 66 -4.84 -0.34 -2.82
C SER A 66 -4.91 -1.87 -2.95
N VAL A 67 -5.49 -2.55 -1.96
CA VAL A 67 -5.62 -4.03 -1.95
C VAL A 67 -6.63 -4.46 -3.00
N GLN A 68 -7.78 -3.79 -3.09
CA GLN A 68 -8.78 -4.04 -4.11
C GLN A 68 -8.25 -3.70 -5.51
N ILE A 69 -7.54 -2.59 -5.67
CA ILE A 69 -6.91 -2.23 -6.96
C ILE A 69 -5.92 -3.31 -7.40
N MET A 70 -5.04 -3.77 -6.51
CA MET A 70 -4.13 -4.86 -6.79
C MET A 70 -4.89 -6.10 -7.27
N ARG A 71 -5.94 -6.52 -6.55
CA ARG A 71 -6.76 -7.68 -6.95
C ARG A 71 -7.49 -7.46 -8.28
N ILE A 72 -8.04 -6.27 -8.53
CA ILE A 72 -8.65 -5.91 -9.81
C ILE A 72 -7.62 -6.10 -10.94
N LEU A 73 -6.41 -5.59 -10.77
CA LEU A 73 -5.33 -5.71 -11.77
C LEU A 73 -4.88 -7.16 -11.96
N SER A 74 -4.82 -7.94 -10.89
CA SER A 74 -4.41 -9.34 -10.93
C SER A 74 -5.40 -10.25 -11.65
N TYR A 75 -6.71 -9.99 -11.50
CA TYR A 75 -7.75 -10.93 -11.97
C TYR A 75 -8.62 -10.41 -13.12
N SER A 76 -8.92 -9.12 -13.17
CA SER A 76 -9.92 -8.59 -14.13
C SER A 76 -9.39 -8.52 -15.57
N PHE A 77 -8.07 -8.67 -15.76
CA PHE A 77 -7.42 -8.63 -17.07
C PHE A 77 -6.75 -9.96 -17.43
N ASP A 78 -6.99 -11.01 -16.64
CA ASP A 78 -6.28 -12.29 -16.74
C ASP A 78 -6.44 -12.91 -18.13
N GLU A 79 -7.62 -12.77 -18.75
CA GLU A 79 -7.90 -13.29 -20.08
C GLU A 79 -7.02 -12.67 -21.20
N PHE A 80 -6.49 -11.47 -20.99
CA PHE A 80 -5.65 -10.78 -21.97
C PHE A 80 -4.18 -11.17 -21.87
N LEU A 81 -3.77 -11.90 -20.82
CA LEU A 81 -2.41 -12.38 -20.66
C LEU A 81 -2.17 -13.66 -21.48
N ALA A 82 -0.90 -13.91 -21.81
CA ALA A 82 -0.46 -15.20 -22.34
C ALA A 82 -0.85 -16.32 -21.36
N PRO A 83 -1.30 -17.50 -21.82
CA PRO A 83 -1.83 -18.55 -20.96
C PRO A 83 -0.96 -18.86 -19.73
N GLU A 84 0.36 -18.94 -19.89
CA GLU A 84 1.33 -19.22 -18.84
C GLU A 84 1.46 -18.12 -17.77
N MET A 85 1.07 -16.89 -18.08
CA MET A 85 1.12 -15.75 -17.16
C MET A 85 -0.18 -15.59 -16.36
N ARG A 86 -1.25 -16.26 -16.79
CA ARG A 86 -2.58 -16.14 -16.18
C ARG A 86 -2.62 -16.69 -14.77
N GLU A 87 -3.26 -15.97 -13.86
CA GLU A 87 -3.48 -16.41 -12.48
C GLU A 87 -4.25 -17.73 -12.42
N ILE A 88 -5.28 -17.92 -13.27
CA ILE A 88 -6.03 -19.17 -13.30
C ILE A 88 -5.18 -20.40 -13.70
N ASN A 89 -4.06 -20.18 -14.38
CA ASN A 89 -3.16 -21.23 -14.84
C ASN A 89 -1.97 -21.46 -13.90
N LYS A 90 -2.02 -20.93 -12.67
CA LYS A 90 -1.02 -21.15 -11.61
C LYS A 90 -1.60 -22.01 -10.48
N PRO A 91 -1.86 -23.31 -10.69
CA PRO A 91 -2.57 -24.15 -9.71
C PRO A 91 -1.80 -24.39 -8.40
N ALA A 92 -0.47 -24.28 -8.42
CA ALA A 92 0.39 -24.39 -7.23
C ALA A 92 0.85 -23.01 -6.69
N GLY A 93 0.48 -21.90 -7.35
CA GLY A 93 1.01 -20.56 -7.05
C GLY A 93 0.04 -19.44 -7.46
N GLY A 94 0.58 -18.28 -7.77
CA GLY A 94 -0.23 -17.08 -8.04
C GLY A 94 -0.46 -16.24 -6.79
N LEU A 95 -1.01 -15.05 -6.98
CA LEU A 95 -1.06 -14.03 -5.94
C LEU A 95 -2.05 -14.36 -4.83
N ARG A 96 -3.14 -15.06 -5.16
CA ARG A 96 -4.16 -15.49 -4.18
C ARG A 96 -4.87 -16.78 -4.62
N PRO A 97 -4.18 -17.93 -4.56
CA PRO A 97 -4.79 -19.22 -4.91
C PRO A 97 -5.97 -19.54 -3.99
N VAL A 98 -7.01 -20.19 -4.53
CA VAL A 98 -8.29 -20.43 -3.83
C VAL A 98 -8.09 -21.19 -2.52
N SER A 99 -7.16 -22.13 -2.47
CA SER A 99 -6.88 -22.94 -1.27
C SER A 99 -6.29 -22.13 -0.12
N LEU A 100 -5.61 -21.01 -0.38
CA LEU A 100 -4.96 -20.17 0.62
C LEU A 100 -5.67 -18.82 0.81
N ALA A 101 -6.72 -18.55 0.05
CA ALA A 101 -7.40 -17.26 0.00
C ALA A 101 -7.75 -16.69 1.39
N GLY A 102 -8.32 -17.51 2.28
CA GLY A 102 -8.68 -17.08 3.63
C GLY A 102 -7.47 -16.81 4.53
N GLU A 103 -6.40 -17.59 4.41
CA GLU A 103 -5.18 -17.36 5.18
C GLU A 103 -4.43 -16.12 4.68
N ILE A 104 -4.41 -15.90 3.36
CA ILE A 104 -3.85 -14.70 2.71
C ILE A 104 -4.58 -13.45 3.18
N ASP A 105 -5.92 -13.49 3.21
CA ASP A 105 -6.73 -12.38 3.70
C ASP A 105 -6.37 -12.06 5.16
N HIS A 106 -6.37 -13.09 6.03
CA HIS A 106 -6.08 -12.92 7.45
C HIS A 106 -4.66 -12.37 7.71
N LEU A 107 -3.64 -12.95 7.08
CA LEU A 107 -2.27 -12.50 7.25
C LEU A 107 -2.08 -11.09 6.67
N GLY A 108 -2.69 -10.81 5.53
CA GLY A 108 -2.65 -9.51 4.89
C GLY A 108 -3.25 -8.40 5.76
N ASP A 109 -4.41 -8.64 6.35
CA ASP A 109 -5.07 -7.69 7.26
C ASP A 109 -4.21 -7.43 8.51
N SER A 110 -3.57 -8.47 9.05
CA SER A 110 -2.65 -8.32 10.17
C SER A 110 -1.38 -7.55 9.78
N ILE A 111 -0.79 -7.81 8.62
CA ILE A 111 0.34 -7.01 8.09
C ILE A 111 -0.06 -5.53 7.95
N GLU A 112 -1.27 -5.25 7.46
CA GLU A 112 -1.74 -3.87 7.34
C GLU A 112 -1.97 -3.19 8.70
N SER A 113 -2.63 -3.87 9.65
CA SER A 113 -2.88 -3.35 10.99
C SER A 113 -1.58 -3.12 11.79
N ASP A 114 -0.67 -4.07 11.72
CA ASP A 114 0.41 -4.20 12.69
C ASP A 114 1.73 -3.66 12.13
N VAL A 115 1.94 -3.72 10.81
CA VAL A 115 3.12 -3.15 10.15
C VAL A 115 2.80 -1.77 9.58
N ASN A 116 1.89 -1.68 8.60
CA ASN A 116 1.60 -0.41 7.92
C ASN A 116 1.06 0.63 8.92
N TRP A 117 -0.07 0.34 9.58
CA TRP A 117 -0.62 1.21 10.61
C TRP A 117 0.25 1.28 11.86
N GLY A 118 1.01 0.22 12.18
CA GLY A 118 2.02 0.23 13.24
C GLY A 118 3.03 1.36 13.07
N THR A 119 3.59 1.51 11.86
CA THR A 119 4.56 2.58 11.58
C THR A 119 3.96 3.98 11.69
N TYR A 120 2.70 4.16 11.28
CA TYR A 120 1.99 5.42 11.47
C TYR A 120 1.79 5.70 12.96
N LYS A 121 1.43 4.71 13.78
CA LYS A 121 1.32 4.86 15.23
C LYS A 121 2.65 5.30 15.84
N CYS A 122 3.76 4.67 15.45
CA CYS A 122 5.10 5.12 15.86
C CYS A 122 5.33 6.58 15.43
N GLY A 123 5.03 6.90 14.16
CA GLY A 123 5.14 8.20 13.52
C GLY A 123 4.35 9.33 14.18
N MET A 124 3.19 9.00 14.74
CA MET A 124 2.21 9.95 15.28
C MET A 124 2.15 9.97 16.81
N ALA A 125 2.91 9.10 17.49
CA ALA A 125 3.00 9.09 18.94
C ALA A 125 3.35 10.48 19.50
N GLN A 126 2.62 10.91 20.54
CA GLN A 126 2.79 12.21 21.19
C GLN A 126 3.62 12.12 22.48
N THR A 127 3.82 10.90 22.99
CA THR A 127 4.60 10.61 24.20
C THR A 127 5.64 9.53 23.89
N GLN A 128 6.69 9.47 24.72
CA GLN A 128 7.71 8.43 24.58
C GLN A 128 7.11 7.05 24.88
N GLU A 129 6.23 6.97 25.88
CA GLU A 129 5.57 5.73 26.27
C GLU A 129 4.69 5.16 25.14
N ASP A 130 3.93 6.02 24.44
CA ASP A 130 3.13 5.58 23.28
C ASP A 130 4.01 5.14 22.11
N TYR A 131 5.15 5.81 21.91
CA TYR A 131 6.11 5.44 20.88
C TYR A 131 6.74 4.08 21.19
N ASP A 132 7.23 3.88 22.41
CA ASP A 132 7.88 2.64 22.84
C ASP A 132 6.92 1.46 22.71
N LEU A 133 5.66 1.62 23.12
CA LEU A 133 4.64 0.59 22.96
C LEU A 133 4.35 0.29 21.47
N ALA A 134 4.21 1.32 20.64
CA ALA A 134 3.96 1.13 19.20
C ALA A 134 5.14 0.42 18.52
N MET A 135 6.37 0.78 18.88
CA MET A 135 7.58 0.14 18.38
C MET A 135 7.68 -1.31 18.84
N GLU A 136 7.40 -1.61 20.11
CA GLU A 136 7.40 -2.98 20.63
C GLU A 136 6.43 -3.87 19.84
N LEU A 137 5.19 -3.41 19.63
CA LEU A 137 4.18 -4.15 18.87
C LEU A 137 4.60 -4.37 17.40
N LEU A 138 5.22 -3.37 16.78
CA LEU A 138 5.76 -3.47 15.42
C LEU A 138 6.86 -4.53 15.33
N PHE A 139 7.81 -4.54 16.27
CA PHE A 139 8.89 -5.52 16.31
C PHE A 139 8.38 -6.94 16.57
N VAL A 140 7.41 -7.11 17.48
CA VAL A 140 6.75 -8.42 17.70
C VAL A 140 6.18 -8.96 16.39
N LYS A 141 5.59 -8.09 15.56
CA LYS A 141 5.07 -8.52 14.26
C LYS A 141 6.18 -8.89 13.27
N PHE A 142 7.27 -8.12 13.22
CA PHE A 142 8.40 -8.48 12.37
C PHE A 142 9.04 -9.80 12.79
N GLU A 143 9.20 -10.07 14.08
CA GLU A 143 9.69 -11.36 14.57
C GLU A 143 8.76 -12.52 14.18
N GLU A 144 7.43 -12.32 14.23
CA GLU A 144 6.46 -13.32 13.76
C GLU A 144 6.63 -13.61 12.25
N LEU A 145 6.79 -12.58 11.43
CA LEU A 145 6.96 -12.71 9.99
C LEU A 145 8.32 -13.32 9.63
N GLU A 146 9.39 -12.93 10.31
CA GLU A 146 10.74 -13.49 10.15
C GLU A 146 10.75 -14.97 10.53
N GLY A 147 10.15 -15.33 11.67
CA GLY A 147 9.99 -16.73 12.09
C GLY A 147 9.18 -17.56 11.09
N ARG A 148 8.18 -16.95 10.43
CA ARG A 148 7.42 -17.62 9.37
C ARG A 148 8.24 -17.88 8.10
N LEU A 149 9.27 -17.06 7.85
CA LEU A 149 10.19 -17.16 6.72
C LEU A 149 11.45 -18.00 7.02
N GLU A 150 11.65 -18.44 8.27
CA GLU A 150 12.83 -19.24 8.66
C GLU A 150 12.95 -20.54 7.84
N ASP A 151 11.82 -21.22 7.61
CA ASP A 151 11.74 -22.49 6.87
C ASP A 151 11.02 -22.36 5.51
N ARG A 152 10.68 -21.15 5.08
CA ARG A 152 9.93 -20.89 3.84
C ARG A 152 10.58 -19.80 3.01
N LYS A 153 10.47 -19.92 1.69
CA LYS A 153 10.97 -18.88 0.77
C LYS A 153 10.10 -17.62 0.77
N TYR A 154 8.79 -17.80 0.96
CA TYR A 154 7.76 -16.75 0.98
C TYR A 154 6.76 -17.06 2.10
N LEU A 155 5.90 -16.09 2.43
CA LEU A 155 4.97 -16.18 3.56
C LEU A 155 4.01 -17.39 3.48
N PHE A 156 3.77 -17.94 2.29
CA PHE A 156 2.95 -19.13 2.09
C PHE A 156 3.67 -20.30 1.42
N GLY A 157 5.01 -20.36 1.50
CA GLY A 157 5.81 -21.48 1.00
C GLY A 157 6.72 -21.07 -0.15
N ASP A 158 6.59 -21.73 -1.29
CA ASP A 158 7.54 -21.61 -2.41
C ASP A 158 7.15 -20.57 -3.48
N HIS A 159 5.96 -19.99 -3.38
CA HIS A 159 5.41 -19.04 -4.35
C HIS A 159 5.07 -17.70 -3.72
N ILE A 160 5.39 -16.62 -4.44
CA ILE A 160 4.99 -15.26 -4.08
C ILE A 160 3.46 -15.16 -4.11
N THR A 161 2.91 -14.61 -3.05
CA THR A 161 1.50 -14.25 -2.89
C THR A 161 1.35 -12.73 -2.73
N GLU A 162 0.12 -12.23 -2.73
CA GLU A 162 -0.15 -10.81 -2.50
C GLU A 162 0.31 -10.33 -1.11
N THR A 163 0.37 -11.20 -0.10
CA THR A 163 0.90 -10.84 1.21
C THR A 163 2.39 -10.53 1.19
N ASP A 164 3.17 -11.23 0.36
CA ASP A 164 4.60 -10.95 0.21
C ASP A 164 4.81 -9.56 -0.41
N ILE A 165 4.01 -9.22 -1.42
CA ILE A 165 4.06 -7.89 -2.07
C ILE A 165 3.70 -6.79 -1.08
N ARG A 166 2.62 -6.97 -0.32
CA ARG A 166 2.18 -6.02 0.72
C ARG A 166 3.27 -5.86 1.79
N HIS A 167 3.83 -6.96 2.26
CA HIS A 167 4.88 -6.95 3.28
C HIS A 167 6.10 -6.17 2.83
N ILE A 168 6.66 -6.47 1.64
CA ILE A 168 7.82 -5.77 1.08
C ILE A 168 7.53 -4.28 0.91
N TYR A 169 6.36 -3.93 0.37
CA TYR A 169 5.97 -2.54 0.17
C TYR A 169 5.96 -1.77 1.49
N TYR A 170 5.36 -2.35 2.53
CA TYR A 170 5.30 -1.69 3.84
C TYR A 170 6.65 -1.66 4.52
N GLU A 171 7.46 -2.69 4.44
CA GLU A 171 8.82 -2.71 5.01
C GLU A 171 9.71 -1.60 4.43
N VAL A 172 9.73 -1.45 3.11
CA VAL A 172 10.45 -0.35 2.44
C VAL A 172 9.90 1.01 2.88
N ASP A 173 8.58 1.13 3.01
CA ASP A 173 7.96 2.35 3.51
C ASP A 173 8.35 2.63 4.97
N CYS A 174 8.48 1.61 5.83
CA CYS A 174 9.00 1.73 7.20
C CYS A 174 10.39 2.35 7.21
N GLU A 175 11.32 1.78 6.45
CA GLU A 175 12.71 2.26 6.39
C GLU A 175 12.78 3.70 5.89
N THR A 176 11.95 4.04 4.88
CA THR A 176 11.91 5.43 4.38
C THR A 176 11.31 6.38 5.42
N LYS A 177 10.29 5.98 6.18
CA LYS A 177 9.70 6.77 7.27
C LYS A 177 10.69 7.00 8.42
N ASP A 178 11.46 5.98 8.79
CA ASP A 178 12.51 6.10 9.80
C ASP A 178 13.68 6.97 9.32
N ALA A 179 14.08 6.83 8.05
CA ALA A 179 15.04 7.73 7.42
C ALA A 179 14.52 9.19 7.38
N PHE A 180 13.22 9.39 7.16
CA PHE A 180 12.59 10.71 7.22
C PHE A 180 12.66 11.32 8.62
N ARG A 181 12.42 10.52 9.67
CA ARG A 181 12.56 10.97 11.07
C ARG A 181 14.00 11.31 11.43
N SER A 182 14.98 10.50 11.05
CA SER A 182 16.40 10.80 11.33
C SER A 182 16.90 12.06 10.63
N THR A 183 16.27 12.45 9.51
CA THR A 183 16.63 13.67 8.76
C THR A 183 15.90 14.92 9.28
N THR A 184 14.87 14.78 10.13
CA THR A 184 14.07 15.89 10.64
C THR A 184 14.13 15.93 12.17
N HIS A 185 15.25 16.46 12.67
CA HIS A 185 15.53 16.89 14.05
C HIS A 185 15.70 15.77 15.09
N PHE A 186 16.96 15.49 15.47
CA PHE A 186 17.39 15.46 16.87
C PHE A 186 18.92 15.59 16.96
N GLU A 187 19.41 16.81 17.24
CA GLU A 187 20.52 16.98 18.18
C GLU A 187 19.89 17.10 19.58
N ILE A 188 20.32 16.26 20.51
CA ILE A 188 20.19 16.53 21.95
C ILE A 188 21.60 16.46 22.53
N SER A 189 22.02 17.59 23.09
CA SER A 189 23.20 17.80 23.93
C SER A 189 23.14 17.02 25.23
#